data_AF-A0AA35SYI4-F1
#
_entry.id   AF-A0AA35SYI4-F1
#
_cell.length_a   1.000
_cell.length_b   1.000
_cell.length_c   1.000
_cell.angle_alpha   90.00
_cell.angle_beta   90.00
_cell.angle_gamma   90.00
#
_symmetry.space_group_name_H-M   'P 1'
#
loop_
_entity.id
_entity.type
_entity.pdbx_description
1 polymer ?
#
loop_
_entity_poly.entity_id
_entity_poly.type
_entity_poly.pdbx_seq_one_letter_code
_entity_poly.pdbx_strand_id
1 'polypeptide(L)'
;MSKRRKEAEVIVFEEPKFKKRKSEKEFCRGADVSQLFSSGPPPSRDGASSKPQRQQAEELDFKATLREVQKYAVSSLSGTSKRRREEEQVLALGGKPAKTEKMPYPLYMKRVKAQKKKERRERRDCLLAGMPIPKKGERHQKRGKGRWKESTRSIKPHVGTNTRDGLILSHREISRVKKSSAPRKHS
;
A
#
# COMPACT_ATOMS: atom_id res chain seq x y z
N MET A 1 65.06 -42.94 -14.85
CA MET A 1 63.60 -43.22 -14.78
C MET A 1 62.87 -42.34 -15.80
N SER A 2 62.38 -42.94 -16.89
CA SER A 2 61.78 -42.20 -18.02
C SER A 2 60.30 -41.93 -17.76
N LYS A 3 59.89 -40.66 -17.74
CA LYS A 3 58.50 -40.25 -17.53
C LYS A 3 57.74 -40.33 -18.86
N ARG A 4 56.82 -41.29 -18.98
CA ARG A 4 55.88 -41.37 -20.11
C ARG A 4 54.93 -40.16 -20.06
N ARG A 5 54.91 -39.36 -21.12
CA ARG A 5 53.91 -38.30 -21.32
C ARG A 5 52.60 -38.94 -21.78
N LYS A 6 51.47 -38.48 -21.23
CA LYS A 6 50.13 -38.85 -21.70
C LYS A 6 49.67 -37.76 -22.67
N GLU A 7 49.23 -38.16 -23.85
CA GLU A 7 48.66 -37.27 -24.85
C GLU A 7 47.17 -37.06 -24.58
N ALA A 8 46.66 -35.88 -24.93
CA ALA A 8 45.28 -35.48 -24.69
C ALA A 8 44.39 -35.90 -25.86
N GLU A 9 43.26 -36.54 -25.55
CA GLU A 9 42.20 -36.80 -26.54
C GLU A 9 41.31 -35.57 -26.71
N VAL A 10 41.14 -35.15 -27.97
CA VAL A 10 40.23 -34.08 -28.36
C VAL A 10 38.93 -34.71 -28.83
N ILE A 11 37.85 -34.48 -28.08
CA ILE A 11 36.51 -34.91 -28.47
C ILE A 11 35.93 -33.84 -29.39
N VAL A 12 35.72 -34.20 -30.65
CA VAL A 12 35.05 -33.35 -31.64
C VAL A 12 33.56 -33.68 -31.61
N PHE A 13 32.73 -32.70 -31.26
CA PHE A 13 31.28 -32.81 -31.33
C PHE A 13 30.82 -32.46 -32.74
N GLU A 14 30.19 -33.42 -33.42
CA GLU A 14 29.44 -33.15 -34.66
C GLU A 14 28.15 -32.41 -34.32
N GLU A 15 27.96 -31.25 -34.94
CA GLU A 15 26.74 -30.46 -34.77
C GLU A 15 25.53 -31.19 -35.37
N PRO A 16 24.43 -31.33 -34.60
CA PRO A 16 23.22 -31.96 -35.11
C PRO A 16 22.59 -31.06 -36.19
N LYS A 17 22.35 -31.63 -37.37
CA LYS A 17 21.67 -30.95 -38.47
C LYS A 17 20.20 -30.69 -38.10
N PHE A 18 19.91 -29.48 -37.62
CA PHE A 18 18.55 -29.02 -37.36
C PHE A 18 17.74 -28.92 -38.66
N LYS A 19 16.84 -29.88 -38.88
CA LYS A 19 15.80 -29.76 -39.91
C LYS A 19 14.76 -28.74 -39.41
N LYS A 20 14.78 -27.53 -39.96
CA LYS A 20 13.79 -26.47 -39.66
C LYS A 20 12.38 -26.98 -39.98
N ARG A 21 11.61 -27.33 -38.95
CA ARG A 21 10.18 -27.63 -39.08
C ARG A 21 9.45 -26.29 -39.29
N LYS A 22 8.59 -26.20 -40.31
CA LYS A 22 7.86 -24.97 -40.68
C LYS A 22 6.98 -24.39 -39.56
N SER A 23 6.74 -25.12 -38.47
CA SER A 23 5.87 -24.73 -37.35
C SER A 23 6.45 -23.68 -36.40
N GLU A 24 7.76 -23.40 -36.41
CA GLU A 24 8.34 -22.39 -35.50
C GLU A 24 8.18 -20.94 -35.99
N LYS A 25 7.87 -20.73 -37.27
CA LYS A 25 7.66 -19.37 -37.81
C LYS A 25 6.36 -18.72 -37.36
N GLU A 26 5.41 -19.49 -36.85
CA GLU A 26 4.12 -18.97 -36.38
C GLU A 26 4.07 -18.75 -34.87
N PHE A 27 4.94 -19.41 -34.10
CA PHE A 27 5.03 -19.21 -32.65
C PHE A 27 5.66 -17.85 -32.27
N CYS A 28 6.54 -17.31 -33.12
CA CYS A 28 7.22 -16.02 -32.88
C CYS A 28 6.57 -14.82 -33.59
N ARG A 29 5.45 -15.00 -34.31
CA ARG A 29 4.64 -13.87 -34.80
C ARG A 29 3.68 -13.44 -33.68
N GLY A 30 4.26 -12.91 -32.61
CA GLY A 30 3.52 -12.30 -31.52
C GLY A 30 2.63 -11.18 -32.05
N ALA A 31 1.38 -11.16 -31.58
CA ALA A 31 0.52 -10.00 -31.71
C ALA A 31 1.25 -8.76 -31.19
N ASP A 32 1.06 -7.65 -31.89
CA ASP A 32 1.67 -6.36 -31.59
C ASP A 32 1.35 -5.94 -30.15
N VAL A 33 2.36 -5.99 -29.26
CA VAL A 33 2.23 -5.75 -27.80
C VAL A 33 1.71 -4.33 -27.52
N SER A 34 1.81 -3.43 -28.50
CA SER A 34 1.26 -2.07 -28.46
C SER A 34 -0.27 -2.02 -28.34
N GLN A 35 -1.00 -3.07 -28.72
CA GLN A 35 -2.47 -3.12 -28.62
C GLN A 35 -2.99 -3.61 -27.26
N LEU A 36 -2.13 -4.17 -26.40
CA LEU A 36 -2.52 -4.63 -25.06
C LEU A 36 -2.61 -3.50 -24.02
N PHE A 37 -2.14 -2.29 -24.36
CA PHE A 37 -2.11 -1.14 -23.44
C PHE A 37 -3.05 0.00 -23.84
N SER A 38 -3.77 -0.07 -24.98
CA SER A 38 -4.61 1.03 -25.47
C SER A 38 -6.12 0.84 -25.30
N SER A 39 -6.59 -0.32 -24.83
CA SER A 39 -8.00 -0.51 -24.48
C SER A 39 -8.15 -0.68 -22.97
N GLY A 40 -8.39 0.44 -22.27
CA GLY A 40 -8.98 0.38 -20.94
C GLY A 40 -10.32 -0.37 -21.00
N PRO A 41 -10.69 -1.12 -19.94
CA PRO A 41 -11.99 -1.79 -19.91
C PRO A 41 -13.12 -0.77 -20.08
N PRO A 42 -14.19 -1.09 -20.82
CA PRO A 42 -15.31 -0.18 -21.02
C PRO A 42 -15.93 0.20 -19.67
N PRO A 43 -16.39 1.45 -19.49
CA PRO A 43 -17.04 1.86 -18.25
C PRO A 43 -18.36 1.10 -18.10
N SER A 44 -18.37 0.13 -17.19
CA SER A 44 -19.59 -0.53 -16.75
C SER A 44 -20.43 0.49 -15.97
N ARG A 45 -21.40 1.09 -16.65
CA ARG A 45 -22.62 1.55 -15.99
C ARG A 45 -23.33 0.29 -15.52
N ASP A 46 -23.33 0.06 -14.20
CA ASP A 46 -24.44 -0.47 -13.41
C ASP A 46 -23.91 -1.02 -12.08
N GLY A 47 -24.47 -0.50 -11.00
CA GLY A 47 -24.12 -0.88 -9.65
C GLY A 47 -24.67 -2.25 -9.28
N ALA A 48 -23.79 -3.24 -9.18
CA ALA A 48 -23.85 -4.36 -8.24
C ALA A 48 -22.57 -5.17 -8.42
N SER A 49 -21.74 -5.24 -7.38
CA SER A 49 -20.45 -5.93 -7.41
C SER A 49 -20.63 -7.46 -7.40
N SER A 50 -21.12 -8.06 -8.48
CA SER A 50 -20.99 -9.50 -8.69
C SER A 50 -19.82 -9.76 -9.63
N LYS A 51 -18.63 -10.02 -9.07
CA LYS A 51 -17.55 -10.65 -9.84
C LYS A 51 -18.11 -11.96 -10.43
N PRO A 52 -17.84 -12.32 -11.70
CA PRO A 52 -18.33 -13.57 -12.27
C PRO A 52 -17.87 -14.73 -11.39
N GLN A 53 -18.80 -15.64 -11.07
CA GLN A 53 -18.65 -16.71 -10.07
C GLN A 53 -17.37 -17.56 -10.26
N ARG A 54 -16.93 -17.71 -11.52
CA ARG A 54 -15.68 -18.37 -11.91
C ARG A 54 -14.42 -17.65 -11.40
N GLN A 55 -14.37 -16.33 -11.48
CA GLN A 55 -13.26 -15.54 -10.93
C GLN A 55 -13.22 -15.58 -9.39
N GLN A 56 -14.38 -15.76 -8.74
CA GLN A 56 -14.43 -15.91 -7.29
C GLN A 56 -13.88 -17.28 -6.85
N ALA A 57 -14.21 -18.36 -7.57
CA ALA A 57 -13.67 -19.69 -7.31
C ALA A 57 -12.14 -19.73 -7.50
N GLU A 58 -11.64 -19.18 -8.61
CA GLU A 58 -10.19 -19.08 -8.86
C GLU A 58 -9.47 -18.21 -7.80
N GLU A 59 -10.11 -17.15 -7.31
CA GLU A 59 -9.58 -16.31 -6.22
C GLU A 59 -9.52 -17.06 -4.87
N LEU A 60 -10.46 -17.99 -4.62
CA LEU A 60 -10.46 -18.83 -3.42
C LEU A 60 -9.36 -19.88 -3.47
N ASP A 61 -9.17 -20.54 -4.62
CA ASP A 61 -8.10 -21.53 -4.81
C ASP A 61 -6.71 -20.88 -4.72
N PHE A 62 -6.56 -19.66 -5.26
CA PHE A 62 -5.33 -18.90 -5.10
C PHE A 62 -5.07 -18.51 -3.63
N LYS A 63 -6.10 -18.10 -2.88
CA LYS A 63 -5.96 -17.81 -1.45
C LYS A 63 -5.63 -19.07 -0.63
N ALA A 64 -6.17 -20.22 -1.02
CA ALA A 64 -5.89 -21.50 -0.37
C ALA A 64 -4.42 -21.91 -0.58
N THR A 65 -3.94 -21.87 -1.82
CA THR A 65 -2.53 -22.15 -2.15
C THR A 65 -1.57 -21.18 -1.46
N LEU A 66 -1.88 -19.88 -1.41
CA LEU A 66 -1.09 -18.91 -0.64
C LEU A 66 -1.02 -19.26 0.86
N ARG A 67 -2.13 -19.71 1.46
CA ARG A 67 -2.15 -20.13 2.86
C ARG A 67 -1.31 -21.39 3.08
N GLU A 68 -1.33 -22.33 2.14
CA GLU A 68 -0.48 -23.53 2.21
C GLU A 68 1.00 -23.18 2.11
N VAL A 69 1.40 -22.37 1.13
CA VAL A 69 2.77 -21.86 1.00
C VAL A 69 3.21 -21.17 2.28
N GLN A 70 2.33 -20.34 2.86
CA GLN A 70 2.59 -19.72 4.15
C GLN A 70 2.82 -20.78 5.25
N LYS A 71 1.98 -21.80 5.37
CA LYS A 71 2.14 -22.89 6.36
C LYS A 71 3.46 -23.64 6.18
N TYR A 72 3.86 -23.98 4.95
CA TYR A 72 5.15 -24.60 4.65
C TYR A 72 6.32 -23.69 5.05
N ALA A 73 6.19 -22.38 4.86
CA ALA A 73 7.19 -21.44 5.35
C ALA A 73 7.24 -21.35 6.88
N VAL A 74 6.21 -21.80 7.62
CA VAL A 74 6.24 -21.85 9.10
C VAL A 74 6.95 -23.12 9.57
N SER A 75 6.73 -24.24 8.89
CA SER A 75 7.18 -25.55 9.36
C SER A 75 8.71 -25.67 9.42
N SER A 76 9.43 -24.91 8.59
CA SER A 76 10.90 -24.83 8.62
C SER A 76 11.45 -23.87 9.68
N LEU A 77 10.61 -23.11 10.37
CA LEU A 77 11.06 -22.15 11.39
C LEU A 77 11.31 -22.83 12.74
N SER A 78 12.43 -22.49 13.37
CA SER A 78 12.75 -22.93 14.72
C SER A 78 12.03 -22.09 15.80
N GLY A 79 11.90 -22.66 17.01
CA GLY A 79 10.91 -22.31 18.04
C GLY A 79 10.62 -20.83 18.30
N THR A 80 11.63 -19.94 18.33
CA THR A 80 11.41 -18.50 18.58
C THR A 80 10.75 -17.79 17.40
N SER A 81 11.15 -18.13 16.17
CA SER A 81 10.56 -17.60 14.94
C SER A 81 9.16 -18.15 14.72
N LYS A 82 8.95 -19.44 15.01
CA LYS A 82 7.63 -20.08 14.97
C LYS A 82 6.66 -19.41 15.93
N ARG A 83 7.06 -19.22 17.19
CA ARG A 83 6.26 -18.53 18.22
C ARG A 83 5.87 -17.11 17.79
N ARG A 84 6.80 -16.31 17.26
CA ARG A 84 6.49 -14.97 16.77
C ARG A 84 5.43 -14.97 15.67
N ARG A 85 5.49 -15.94 14.77
CA ARG A 85 4.53 -16.07 13.67
C ARG A 85 3.14 -16.49 14.15
N GLU A 86 3.09 -17.38 15.13
CA GLU A 86 1.84 -17.74 15.81
C GLU A 86 1.24 -16.53 16.54
N GLU A 87 2.05 -15.75 17.25
CA GLU A 87 1.62 -14.49 17.89
C GLU A 87 1.08 -13.48 16.86
N GLU A 88 1.72 -13.33 15.70
CA GLU A 88 1.23 -12.51 14.59
C GLU A 88 -0.12 -12.99 14.04
N GLN A 89 -0.30 -14.32 13.92
CA GLN A 89 -1.57 -14.90 13.49
C GLN A 89 -2.68 -14.65 14.52
N VAL A 90 -2.40 -14.81 15.81
CA VAL A 90 -3.34 -14.49 16.89
C VAL A 90 -3.74 -13.01 16.82
N LEU A 91 -2.79 -12.11 16.57
CA LEU A 91 -3.08 -10.68 16.40
C LEU A 91 -3.93 -10.39 15.17
N ALA A 92 -3.66 -11.05 14.04
CA ALA A 92 -4.43 -10.89 12.81
C ALA A 92 -5.89 -11.37 12.96
N LEU A 93 -6.14 -12.35 13.83
CA LEU A 93 -7.47 -12.83 14.19
C LEU A 93 -8.18 -11.97 15.24
N GLY A 94 -7.60 -10.82 15.61
CA GLY A 94 -8.19 -9.88 16.58
C GLY A 94 -7.76 -10.12 18.03
N GLY A 95 -6.76 -10.98 18.26
CA GLY A 95 -6.15 -11.17 19.56
C GLY A 95 -5.52 -9.87 20.09
N LYS A 96 -5.48 -9.73 21.43
CA LYS A 96 -4.84 -8.58 22.07
C LYS A 96 -3.32 -8.72 21.98
N PRO A 97 -2.57 -7.63 21.67
CA PRO A 97 -1.12 -7.68 21.70
C PRO A 97 -0.63 -7.96 23.12
N ALA A 98 0.46 -8.72 23.22
CA ALA A 98 1.17 -8.89 24.47
C ALA A 98 1.52 -7.53 25.09
N LYS A 99 1.45 -7.45 26.42
CA LYS A 99 1.77 -6.24 27.16
C LYS A 99 3.24 -5.88 26.89
N THR A 100 3.47 -4.68 26.39
CA THR A 100 4.84 -4.20 26.18
C THR A 100 5.54 -4.08 27.53
N GLU A 101 6.75 -4.61 27.62
CA GLU A 101 7.61 -4.45 28.77
C GLU A 101 7.83 -2.96 29.08
N LYS A 102 7.78 -2.59 30.37
CA LYS A 102 8.02 -1.21 30.80
C LYS A 102 9.49 -0.88 30.57
N MET A 103 9.74 0.17 29.79
CA MET A 103 11.10 0.65 29.51
C MET A 103 11.25 2.09 29.99
N PRO A 104 12.40 2.48 30.56
CA PRO A 104 12.70 3.88 30.87
C PRO A 104 12.52 4.77 29.63
N TYR A 105 11.91 5.95 29.84
CA TYR A 105 11.58 6.87 28.74
C TYR A 105 12.76 7.23 27.82
N PRO A 106 13.98 7.51 28.34
CA PRO A 106 15.12 7.81 27.48
C PRO A 106 15.48 6.66 26.53
N LEU A 107 15.43 5.40 27.01
CA LEU A 107 15.73 4.21 26.20
C LEU A 107 14.64 3.96 25.16
N TYR A 108 13.37 4.11 25.55
CA TYR A 108 12.23 4.02 24.64
C TYR A 108 12.37 5.02 23.49
N MET A 109 12.70 6.29 23.81
CA MET A 109 12.89 7.33 22.80
C MET A 109 14.06 7.04 21.86
N LYS A 110 15.17 6.50 22.37
CA LYS A 110 16.30 6.06 21.54
C LYS A 110 15.86 4.98 20.54
N ARG A 111 15.12 3.95 21.00
CA ARG A 111 14.60 2.87 20.15
C ARG A 111 13.65 3.40 19.06
N VAL A 112 12.71 4.27 19.42
CA VAL A 112 11.77 4.88 18.47
C VAL A 112 12.50 5.72 17.42
N LYS A 113 13.48 6.54 17.83
CA LYS A 113 14.28 7.36 16.91
C LYS A 113 15.09 6.49 15.95
N ALA A 114 15.72 5.42 16.46
CA ALA A 114 16.48 4.48 15.64
C ALA A 114 15.58 3.78 14.59
N GLN A 115 14.40 3.32 15.00
CA GLN A 115 13.44 2.68 14.09
C GLN A 115 12.97 3.63 12.99
N LYS A 116 12.63 4.88 13.34
CA LYS A 116 12.26 5.92 12.34
C LYS A 116 13.41 6.23 11.39
N LYS A 117 14.64 6.29 11.88
CA LYS A 117 15.83 6.54 11.05
C LYS A 117 16.05 5.39 10.07
N LYS A 118 15.93 4.14 10.53
CA LYS A 118 16.04 2.93 9.69
C LYS A 118 14.96 2.91 8.62
N GLU A 119 13.70 3.12 8.99
CA GLU A 119 12.58 3.18 8.03
C GLU A 119 12.77 4.28 6.98
N ARG A 120 13.27 5.45 7.37
CA ARG A 120 13.57 6.54 6.43
C ARG A 120 14.69 6.17 5.47
N ARG A 121 15.72 5.44 5.94
CA ARG A 121 16.83 4.96 5.10
C ARG A 121 16.32 3.92 4.10
N GLU A 122 15.64 2.88 4.58
CA GLU A 122 15.06 1.84 3.73
C GLU A 122 14.13 2.44 2.67
N ARG A 123 13.29 3.41 3.03
CA ARG A 123 12.43 4.09 2.07
C ARG A 123 13.21 4.85 1.00
N ARG A 124 14.33 5.48 1.36
CA ARG A 124 15.21 6.16 0.40
C ARG A 124 15.90 5.16 -0.51
N ASP A 125 16.38 4.06 0.06
CA ASP A 125 17.05 3.00 -0.69
C ASP A 125 16.08 2.34 -1.68
N CYS A 126 14.82 2.08 -1.28
CA CYS A 126 13.76 1.61 -2.19
C CYS A 126 13.45 2.61 -3.30
N LEU A 127 13.37 3.91 -2.99
CA LEU A 127 13.17 4.96 -4.01
C LEU A 127 14.29 4.97 -5.05
N LEU A 128 15.53 4.90 -4.57
CA LEU A 128 16.71 4.90 -5.43
C LEU A 128 16.76 3.64 -6.31
N ALA A 129 16.37 2.49 -5.76
CA ALA A 129 16.28 1.23 -6.48
C ALA A 129 15.04 1.10 -7.39
N GLY A 130 14.17 2.12 -7.46
CA GLY A 130 12.92 2.07 -8.24
C GLY A 130 11.89 1.08 -7.71
N MET A 131 12.05 0.57 -6.49
CA MET A 131 11.16 -0.41 -5.89
C MET A 131 9.87 0.27 -5.38
N PRO A 132 8.69 -0.37 -5.58
CA PRO A 132 7.44 0.19 -5.09
C PRO A 132 7.46 0.25 -3.56
N ILE A 133 7.33 1.47 -3.01
CA ILE A 133 7.22 1.65 -1.56
C ILE A 133 5.80 1.27 -1.13
N PRO A 134 5.64 0.34 -0.18
CA PRO A 134 4.33 0.08 0.38
C PRO A 134 3.77 1.37 0.98
N LYS A 135 2.64 1.84 0.45
CA LYS A 135 1.93 3.00 1.01
C LYS A 135 1.64 2.67 2.47
N LYS A 136 2.26 3.40 3.38
CA LYS A 136 1.97 3.28 4.81
C LYS A 136 0.51 3.69 4.96
N GLY A 137 -0.39 2.71 5.10
CA GLY A 137 -1.80 2.98 5.35
C GLY A 137 -1.89 4.01 6.46
N GLU A 138 -2.82 4.95 6.34
CA GLU A 138 -2.99 6.02 7.32
C GLU A 138 -3.23 5.33 8.67
N ARG A 139 -2.14 5.16 9.43
CA ARG A 139 -2.20 4.44 10.68
C ARG A 139 -3.22 5.23 11.48
N HIS A 140 -4.21 4.54 12.04
CA HIS A 140 -4.84 4.95 13.28
C HIS A 140 -3.69 5.15 14.28
N GLN A 141 -3.02 6.31 14.18
CA GLN A 141 -2.00 6.73 15.10
C GLN A 141 -2.70 6.69 16.42
N LYS A 142 -2.28 5.78 17.30
CA LYS A 142 -2.71 5.80 18.70
C LYS A 142 -2.47 7.22 19.16
N ARG A 143 -3.60 7.90 19.33
CA ARG A 143 -3.71 9.33 19.42
C ARG A 143 -3.00 9.68 20.72
N GLY A 144 -1.79 10.26 20.62
CA GLY A 144 -1.47 11.30 21.58
C GLY A 144 -2.66 12.26 21.56
N LYS A 145 -3.16 12.67 22.73
CA LYS A 145 -4.42 13.42 22.93
C LYS A 145 -4.54 14.75 22.15
N GLY A 146 -3.72 15.00 21.13
CA GLY A 146 -3.68 16.22 20.32
C GLY A 146 -4.08 16.08 18.85
N ARG A 147 -4.28 14.88 18.27
CA ARG A 147 -4.72 14.76 16.84
C ARG A 147 -6.24 14.82 16.67
N TRP A 148 -6.99 14.92 17.77
CA TRP A 148 -8.45 15.09 17.81
C TRP A 148 -8.83 16.43 18.42
N LYS A 149 -8.01 17.45 18.18
CA LYS A 149 -8.54 18.80 18.26
C LYS A 149 -9.23 19.01 16.93
N GLU A 150 -10.58 19.00 16.93
CA GLU A 150 -11.28 19.79 15.93
C GLU A 150 -10.59 21.15 15.94
N SER A 151 -10.01 21.53 14.79
CA SER A 151 -9.39 22.84 14.62
C SER A 151 -10.33 23.82 15.31
N THR A 152 -9.84 24.51 16.35
CA THR A 152 -10.66 25.38 17.21
C THR A 152 -11.46 26.26 16.29
N ARG A 153 -12.74 25.91 16.07
CA ARG A 153 -13.56 26.58 15.07
C ARG A 153 -13.55 28.03 15.51
N SER A 154 -12.91 28.87 14.71
CA SER A 154 -12.84 30.30 14.98
C SER A 154 -14.25 30.82 15.20
N ILE A 155 -14.40 31.80 16.08
CA ILE A 155 -15.69 32.43 16.36
C ILE A 155 -16.25 32.89 15.01
N LYS A 156 -17.31 32.23 14.54
CA LYS A 156 -17.95 32.59 13.28
C LYS A 156 -18.67 33.92 13.48
N PRO A 157 -18.53 34.88 12.56
CA PRO A 157 -19.32 36.10 12.63
C PRO A 157 -20.81 35.76 12.59
N HIS A 158 -21.62 36.52 13.34
CA HIS A 158 -23.07 36.32 13.42
C HIS A 158 -23.81 36.93 12.20
N VAL A 159 -23.14 37.80 11.44
CA VAL A 159 -23.63 38.38 10.18
C VAL A 159 -22.62 38.10 9.10
N GLY A 160 -23.10 37.68 7.94
CA GLY A 160 -22.27 37.49 6.75
C GLY A 160 -21.25 36.37 6.84
N THR A 161 -20.46 36.24 5.77
CA THR A 161 -19.40 35.24 5.64
C THR A 161 -18.04 35.93 5.51
N ASN A 162 -17.11 35.58 6.40
CA ASN A 162 -15.72 36.01 6.27
C ASN A 162 -15.04 35.18 5.18
N THR A 163 -14.72 35.83 4.06
CA THR A 163 -13.82 35.30 3.04
C THR A 163 -12.42 35.86 3.25
N ARG A 164 -11.46 35.41 2.44
CA ARG A 164 -10.09 35.93 2.49
C ARG A 164 -10.02 37.43 2.18
N ASP A 165 -10.98 37.91 1.38
CA ASP A 165 -11.00 39.27 0.82
C ASP A 165 -11.91 40.23 1.62
N GLY A 166 -12.56 39.75 2.69
CA GLY A 166 -13.37 40.58 3.59
C GLY A 166 -14.65 39.90 4.08
N LEU A 167 -15.51 40.69 4.74
CA LEU A 167 -16.82 40.25 5.21
C LEU A 167 -17.88 40.49 4.13
N ILE A 168 -18.50 39.42 3.64
CA ILE A 168 -19.58 39.50 2.64
C ILE A 168 -20.92 39.48 3.35
N LEU A 169 -21.72 40.52 3.16
CA LEU A 169 -23.07 40.65 3.70
C LEU A 169 -24.12 40.39 2.62
N SER A 170 -25.16 39.62 2.94
CA SER A 170 -26.30 39.45 2.04
C SER A 170 -27.19 40.70 2.05
N HIS A 171 -27.87 40.96 0.92
CA HIS A 171 -28.81 42.09 0.82
C HIS A 171 -29.90 42.06 1.90
N ARG A 172 -30.31 40.86 2.33
CA ARG A 172 -31.28 40.64 3.39
C ARG A 172 -30.75 41.06 4.77
N GLU A 173 -29.49 40.77 5.07
CA GLU A 173 -28.84 41.20 6.33
C GLU A 173 -28.68 42.72 6.36
N ILE A 174 -28.22 43.31 5.25
CA ILE A 174 -28.13 44.77 5.10
C ILE A 174 -29.51 45.41 5.35
N SER A 175 -30.56 44.84 4.75
CA SER A 175 -31.94 45.33 4.93
C SER A 175 -32.45 45.14 6.36
N ARG A 176 -32.11 44.05 7.05
CA ARG A 176 -32.48 43.82 8.46
C ARG A 176 -31.83 44.85 9.37
N VAL A 177 -30.53 45.09 9.21
CA VAL A 177 -29.80 46.07 10.01
C VAL A 177 -30.39 47.47 9.82
N LYS A 178 -30.68 47.86 8.56
CA LYS A 178 -31.34 49.13 8.24
C LYS A 178 -32.73 49.28 8.86
N LYS A 179 -33.52 48.18 8.92
CA LYS A 179 -34.84 48.19 9.55
C LYS A 179 -34.76 48.27 11.07
N SER A 180 -33.79 47.59 11.69
CA SER A 180 -33.59 47.63 13.14
C SER A 180 -33.02 48.96 13.64
N SER A 181 -32.33 49.71 12.77
CA SER A 181 -31.78 51.03 13.11
C SER A 181 -32.78 52.18 12.95
N ALA A 182 -33.99 51.92 12.44
CA ALA A 182 -35.02 52.95 12.33
C ALA A 182 -35.58 53.30 13.73
N PRO A 183 -35.78 54.60 14.04
CA PRO A 183 -36.28 55.02 15.35
C PRO A 183 -37.67 54.43 15.58
N ARG A 184 -37.83 53.66 16.66
CA ARG A 184 -39.14 53.16 17.08
C ARG A 184 -39.94 54.37 17.56
N LYS A 185 -41.03 54.69 16.85
CA LYS A 185 -42.02 55.63 17.37
C LYS A 185 -42.72 54.92 18.52
N HIS A 186 -42.34 55.29 19.74
CA HIS A 186 -43.08 54.92 20.94
C HIS A 186 -44.33 55.79 21.00
N SER A 187 -45.50 55.16 20.82
CA SER A 187 -46.80 55.75 21.12
C SER A 187 -47.15 55.53 22.59
#